data_AF-A0A495UFG8-F1
#
_entry.id   AF-A0A495UFG8-F1
#
_cell.length_a   1.000
_cell.length_b   1.000
_cell.length_c   1.000
_cell.angle_alpha   90.00
_cell.angle_beta   90.00
_cell.angle_gamma   90.00
#
_symmetry.space_group_name_H-M   'P 1'
#
loop_
_entity.id
_entity.type
_entity.pdbx_description
1 polymer ?
#
loop_
_entity_poly.entity_id
_entity_poly.type
_entity_poly.pdbx_seq_one_letter_code
_entity_poly.pdbx_strand_id
1 'polypeptide(L)'
;MSESSEASSGTPATGIVIDEPLDDVDAESERSDERSRRRRRRGGDSTRPRRTWREGGTSVHRWGWELVGWAVLALGAGVLGSSGVTAMMGGASAALIAQIVLWVAFAAAVVAAFVRSVPRGLLRLRPVDLLYGLVLGGMLRLAQGWLQMRAGGDGGWPSYPSLGGSLPSSWFFDDLLGDAVISPVVEEFFFRGLVLVAVYTAVRRLAGREVAMFAAAIVSTGLFVAAHALLAPLAWDAVVSLSLVGLVASLLVLLTGRLWPAVLVHVVYNGLWVAMATLGTLLAA
;
A
#
# COMPACT_ATOMS: atom_id res chain seq x y z
N MET A 1 -51.03 -66.40 52.57
CA MET A 1 -51.45 -65.48 51.49
C MET A 1 -50.64 -65.87 50.27
N SER A 2 -51.06 -66.87 49.49
CA SER A 2 -52.19 -66.89 48.52
C SER A 2 -51.97 -65.86 47.41
N GLU A 3 -52.20 -66.11 46.14
CA GLU A 3 -52.45 -67.30 45.31
C GLU A 3 -52.46 -66.75 43.87
N SER A 4 -52.24 -67.66 42.92
CA SER A 4 -52.60 -67.61 41.50
C SER A 4 -53.84 -66.79 41.10
N SER A 5 -53.86 -66.25 39.88
CA SER A 5 -54.91 -66.59 38.88
C SER A 5 -54.68 -65.94 37.51
N GLU A 6 -55.08 -66.71 36.50
CA GLU A 6 -54.94 -66.58 35.04
C GLU A 6 -55.92 -65.62 34.34
N ALA A 7 -55.75 -65.60 33.00
CA ALA A 7 -56.71 -65.43 31.90
C ALA A 7 -56.77 -64.05 31.23
N SER A 8 -57.07 -63.85 29.94
CA SER A 8 -57.09 -64.61 28.67
C SER A 8 -57.78 -63.66 27.64
N SER A 9 -57.72 -63.98 26.35
CA SER A 9 -58.30 -63.30 25.16
C SER A 9 -57.49 -62.12 24.61
N GLY A 10 -57.12 -62.01 23.32
CA GLY A 10 -57.51 -62.75 22.11
C GLY A 10 -58.13 -61.78 21.10
N THR A 11 -57.34 -61.24 20.16
CA THR A 11 -57.86 -60.48 18.99
C THR A 11 -56.95 -60.71 17.76
N PRO A 12 -57.52 -60.94 16.56
CA PRO A 12 -56.84 -61.57 15.45
C PRO A 12 -56.03 -60.60 14.58
N ALA A 13 -55.01 -61.16 13.93
CA ALA A 13 -54.27 -60.56 12.85
C ALA A 13 -55.20 -60.13 11.71
N THR A 14 -55.27 -58.82 11.46
CA THR A 14 -55.80 -58.28 10.20
C THR A 14 -54.60 -57.82 9.39
N GLY A 15 -54.23 -58.63 8.40
CA GLY A 15 -53.24 -58.29 7.41
C GLY A 15 -53.73 -57.09 6.59
N ILE A 16 -53.07 -55.96 6.77
CA ILE A 16 -53.11 -54.86 5.80
C ILE A 16 -51.96 -55.16 4.83
N VAL A 17 -52.31 -55.79 3.72
CA VAL A 17 -51.46 -55.83 2.53
C VAL A 17 -51.48 -54.42 1.95
N ILE A 18 -50.46 -53.64 2.27
CA ILE A 18 -50.14 -52.42 1.53
C ILE A 18 -49.44 -52.90 0.27
N ASP A 19 -50.20 -53.05 -0.82
CA ASP A 19 -49.64 -53.01 -2.18
C ASP A 19 -49.13 -51.59 -2.41
N GLU A 20 -47.93 -51.32 -1.89
CA GLU A 20 -47.16 -50.17 -2.33
C GLU A 20 -46.61 -50.50 -3.72
N PRO A 21 -46.93 -49.72 -4.76
CA PRO A 21 -46.35 -49.90 -6.08
C PRO A 21 -44.86 -49.60 -5.98
N LEU A 22 -44.03 -50.65 -6.03
CA LEU A 22 -42.56 -50.61 -5.99
C LEU A 22 -41.91 -50.08 -7.28
N ASP A 23 -42.59 -49.18 -8.01
CA ASP A 23 -42.14 -48.74 -9.34
C ASP A 23 -41.67 -47.27 -9.42
N ASP A 24 -41.60 -46.52 -8.31
CA ASP A 24 -41.20 -45.10 -8.34
C ASP A 24 -39.83 -44.79 -7.67
N VAL A 25 -39.16 -45.78 -7.08
CA VAL A 25 -37.88 -45.56 -6.37
C VAL A 25 -36.72 -45.24 -7.33
N ASP A 26 -36.77 -45.79 -8.54
CA ASP A 26 -35.72 -45.56 -9.55
C ASP A 26 -35.80 -44.16 -10.18
N ALA A 27 -36.99 -43.55 -10.24
CA ALA A 27 -37.18 -42.22 -10.82
C ALA A 27 -36.68 -41.08 -9.91
N GLU A 28 -36.71 -41.23 -8.59
CA GLU A 28 -36.16 -40.24 -7.65
C GLU A 28 -34.62 -40.27 -7.59
N SER A 29 -34.03 -41.47 -7.70
CA SER A 29 -32.58 -41.68 -7.82
C SER A 29 -31.99 -40.92 -9.01
N GLU A 30 -32.59 -41.07 -10.19
CA GLU A 30 -32.14 -40.40 -11.41
C GLU A 30 -32.28 -38.87 -11.33
N ARG A 31 -33.37 -38.36 -10.72
CA ARG A 31 -33.58 -36.91 -10.54
C ARG A 31 -32.61 -36.30 -9.53
N SER A 32 -32.25 -37.04 -8.48
CA SER A 32 -31.24 -36.62 -7.50
C SER A 32 -29.86 -36.53 -8.13
N ASP A 33 -29.50 -37.52 -8.95
CA ASP A 33 -28.24 -37.55 -9.69
C ASP A 33 -28.17 -36.48 -10.79
N GLU A 34 -29.28 -36.16 -11.44
CA GLU A 34 -29.31 -35.08 -12.42
C GLU A 34 -29.20 -33.70 -11.75
N ARG A 35 -29.79 -33.51 -10.56
CA ARG A 35 -29.60 -32.31 -9.73
C ARG A 35 -28.18 -32.18 -9.20
N SER A 36 -27.55 -33.29 -8.79
CA SER A 36 -26.17 -33.30 -8.31
C SER A 36 -25.17 -33.01 -9.45
N ARG A 37 -25.42 -33.55 -10.65
CA ARG A 37 -24.66 -33.26 -11.88
C ARG A 37 -24.85 -31.82 -12.36
N ARG A 38 -26.07 -31.26 -12.29
CA ARG A 38 -26.31 -29.83 -12.56
C ARG A 38 -25.62 -28.91 -11.54
N ARG A 39 -25.59 -29.27 -10.25
CA ARG A 39 -24.83 -28.51 -9.23
C ARG A 39 -23.33 -28.59 -9.46
N ARG A 40 -22.77 -29.75 -9.83
CA ARG A 40 -21.35 -29.88 -10.17
C ARG A 40 -20.97 -29.11 -11.44
N ARG A 41 -21.84 -29.07 -12.47
CA ARG A 41 -21.61 -28.24 -13.67
C ARG A 41 -21.72 -26.74 -13.39
N ARG A 42 -22.52 -26.30 -12.41
CA ARG A 42 -22.58 -24.89 -11.96
C ARG A 42 -21.47 -24.49 -10.98
N GLY A 43 -20.79 -25.45 -10.37
CA GLY A 43 -19.67 -25.22 -9.46
C GLY A 43 -18.30 -25.06 -10.14
N GLY A 44 -18.23 -25.26 -11.46
CA GLY A 44 -16.99 -25.22 -12.23
C GLY A 44 -16.62 -23.87 -12.85
N ASP A 45 -17.47 -22.85 -12.70
CA ASP A 45 -17.35 -21.61 -13.48
C ASP A 45 -17.35 -20.37 -12.59
N SER A 46 -16.16 -19.98 -12.10
CA SER A 46 -15.76 -18.57 -11.89
C SER A 46 -14.38 -18.44 -11.24
N THR A 47 -13.39 -19.21 -11.67
CA THR A 47 -11.98 -18.81 -11.51
C THR A 47 -11.64 -17.69 -12.51
N ARG A 48 -12.56 -16.75 -12.76
CA ARG A 48 -12.21 -15.52 -13.47
C ARG A 48 -11.14 -14.82 -12.63
N PRO A 49 -9.95 -14.53 -13.20
CA PRO A 49 -8.89 -13.84 -12.49
C PRO A 49 -9.49 -12.60 -11.81
N ARG A 50 -9.30 -12.50 -10.49
CA ARG A 50 -9.84 -11.36 -9.72
C ARG A 50 -9.21 -10.08 -10.29
N ARG A 51 -10.05 -9.23 -10.88
CA ARG A 51 -9.62 -7.96 -11.50
C ARG A 51 -8.84 -7.12 -10.50
N THR A 52 -7.70 -6.61 -10.94
CA THR A 52 -6.89 -5.68 -10.13
C THR A 52 -7.52 -4.30 -10.10
N TRP A 53 -7.16 -3.44 -9.13
CA TRP A 53 -7.70 -2.07 -9.07
C TRP A 53 -7.46 -1.27 -10.36
N ARG A 54 -6.40 -1.58 -11.11
CA ARG A 54 -6.04 -0.96 -12.39
C ARG A 54 -7.08 -1.19 -13.49
N GLU A 55 -7.79 -2.32 -13.42
CA GLU A 55 -8.86 -2.66 -14.36
C GLU A 55 -10.19 -1.99 -13.98
N GLY A 56 -10.24 -1.31 -12.82
CA GLY A 56 -11.44 -0.68 -12.27
C GLY A 56 -12.25 -1.64 -11.39
N GLY A 57 -13.51 -1.30 -11.16
CA GLY A 57 -14.45 -2.10 -10.37
C GLY A 57 -14.80 -1.47 -9.03
N THR A 58 -15.52 -2.24 -8.20
CA THR A 58 -16.18 -1.70 -7.00
C THR A 58 -15.22 -1.15 -5.94
N SER A 59 -13.98 -1.68 -5.86
CA SER A 59 -12.98 -1.22 -4.88
C SER A 59 -12.40 0.17 -5.17
N VAL A 60 -12.52 0.65 -6.41
CA VAL A 60 -12.04 1.98 -6.80
C VAL A 60 -13.17 2.90 -7.26
N HIS A 61 -14.44 2.50 -7.11
CA HIS A 61 -15.58 3.31 -7.58
C HIS A 61 -15.64 4.67 -6.86
N ARG A 62 -15.25 4.71 -5.59
CA ARG A 62 -15.14 5.95 -4.78
C ARG A 62 -13.82 6.69 -4.93
N TRP A 63 -12.89 6.17 -5.73
CA TRP A 63 -11.60 6.81 -5.98
C TRP A 63 -11.71 7.72 -7.21
N GLY A 64 -11.57 9.03 -7.01
CA GLY A 64 -11.76 10.03 -8.05
C GLY A 64 -11.29 11.42 -7.62
N TRP A 65 -11.75 12.46 -8.31
CA TRP A 65 -11.32 13.85 -8.08
C TRP A 65 -11.56 14.36 -6.65
N GLU A 66 -12.58 13.87 -5.95
CA GLU A 66 -12.81 14.22 -4.54
C GLU A 66 -11.60 13.84 -3.66
N LEU A 67 -11.06 12.62 -3.81
CA LEU A 67 -9.88 12.19 -3.05
C LEU A 67 -8.62 12.96 -3.46
N VAL A 68 -8.51 13.37 -4.73
CA VAL A 68 -7.41 14.25 -5.18
C VAL A 68 -7.51 15.60 -4.46
N GLY A 69 -8.71 16.18 -4.37
CA GLY A 69 -8.94 17.41 -3.61
C GLY A 69 -8.55 17.28 -2.14
N TRP A 70 -8.99 16.21 -1.47
CA TRP A 70 -8.59 15.93 -0.09
C TRP A 70 -7.09 15.74 0.08
N ALA A 71 -6.42 15.08 -0.86
CA ALA A 71 -4.97 14.92 -0.83
C ALA A 71 -4.25 16.28 -0.97
N VAL A 72 -4.67 17.14 -1.90
CA VAL A 72 -4.09 18.49 -2.05
C VAL A 72 -4.30 19.34 -0.79
N LEU A 73 -5.49 19.28 -0.18
CA LEU A 73 -5.77 19.97 1.08
C LEU A 73 -4.90 19.45 2.23
N ALA A 74 -4.74 18.13 2.36
CA ALA A 74 -3.89 17.52 3.37
C ALA A 74 -2.41 17.88 3.17
N LEU A 75 -1.95 17.93 1.91
CA LEU A 75 -0.60 18.39 1.57
C LEU A 75 -0.39 19.84 2.01
N GLY A 76 -1.31 20.74 1.63
CA GLY A 76 -1.25 22.15 2.01
C GLY A 76 -1.29 22.34 3.53
N ALA A 77 -2.19 21.65 4.23
CA ALA A 77 -2.29 21.71 5.69
C ALA A 77 -1.03 21.18 6.39
N GLY A 78 -0.46 20.07 5.91
CA GLY A 78 0.79 19.51 6.45
C GLY A 78 1.98 20.44 6.27
N VAL A 79 2.16 21.00 5.07
CA VAL A 79 3.26 21.94 4.76
C VAL A 79 3.13 23.23 5.57
N LEU A 80 1.94 23.84 5.60
CA LEU A 80 1.69 25.07 6.36
C LEU A 80 1.83 24.84 7.87
N GLY A 81 1.32 23.72 8.37
CA GLY A 81 1.43 23.34 9.79
C GLY A 81 2.88 23.13 10.20
N SER A 82 3.64 22.35 9.42
CA SER A 82 5.07 22.10 9.65
C SER A 82 5.88 23.41 9.63
N SER A 83 5.63 24.28 8.64
CA SER A 83 6.29 25.58 8.53
C SER A 83 5.94 26.50 9.71
N GLY A 84 4.68 26.52 10.14
CA GLY A 84 4.22 27.31 11.28
C GLY A 84 4.86 26.87 12.60
N VAL A 85 4.97 25.57 12.85
CA VAL A 85 5.69 25.03 14.02
C VAL A 85 7.15 25.50 14.02
N THR A 86 7.83 25.37 12.88
CA THR A 86 9.23 25.76 12.74
C THR A 86 9.42 27.27 13.01
N ALA A 87 8.52 28.10 12.49
CA ALA A 87 8.57 29.55 12.68
C ALA A 87 8.28 30.01 14.12
N MET A 88 7.46 29.26 14.87
CA MET A 88 7.00 29.67 16.21
C MET A 88 7.82 29.10 17.37
N MET A 89 8.31 27.86 17.26
CA MET A 89 8.87 27.15 18.42
C MET A 89 10.39 27.27 18.55
N GLY A 90 11.13 27.33 17.44
CA GLY A 90 12.61 27.32 17.44
C GLY A 90 13.24 26.08 18.10
N GLY A 91 14.56 25.91 17.94
CA GLY A 91 15.33 24.83 18.58
C GLY A 91 15.09 23.42 18.00
N ALA A 92 15.73 22.42 18.61
CA ALA A 92 15.76 21.05 18.09
C ALA A 92 14.39 20.34 18.12
N SER A 93 13.54 20.63 19.10
CA SER A 93 12.21 20.03 19.20
C SER A 93 11.24 20.53 18.12
N ALA A 94 11.45 21.73 17.56
CA ALA A 94 10.60 22.26 16.50
C ALA A 94 10.67 21.41 15.23
N ALA A 95 11.86 20.92 14.85
CA ALA A 95 12.03 20.08 13.67
C ALA A 95 11.25 18.76 13.79
N LEU A 96 11.39 18.07 14.93
CA LEU A 96 10.68 16.82 15.19
C LEU A 96 9.15 17.03 15.20
N ILE A 97 8.67 18.09 15.86
CA ILE A 97 7.22 18.37 15.92
C ILE A 97 6.69 18.76 14.54
N ALA A 98 7.42 19.56 13.77
CA ALA A 98 7.06 19.94 12.41
C ALA A 98 6.95 18.70 11.50
N GLN A 99 7.90 17.77 11.64
CA GLN A 99 7.90 16.49 10.94
C GLN A 99 6.68 15.62 11.32
N ILE A 100 6.37 15.51 12.61
CA ILE A 100 5.21 14.77 13.10
C ILE A 100 3.90 15.38 12.56
N VAL A 101 3.78 16.71 12.55
CA VAL A 101 2.60 17.40 12.00
C VAL A 101 2.40 17.05 10.52
N LEU A 102 3.47 17.04 9.73
CA LEU A 102 3.41 16.65 8.33
C LEU A 102 3.00 15.18 8.17
N TRP A 103 3.60 14.26 8.93
CA TRP A 103 3.26 12.84 8.92
C TRP A 103 1.79 12.60 9.28
N VAL A 104 1.29 13.27 10.31
CA VAL A 104 -0.11 13.14 10.75
C VAL A 104 -1.06 13.63 9.67
N ALA A 105 -0.77 14.76 9.02
CA ALA A 105 -1.60 15.26 7.92
C ALA A 105 -1.70 14.25 6.76
N PHE A 106 -0.58 13.65 6.37
CA PHE A 106 -0.55 12.65 5.29
C PHE A 106 -1.24 11.35 5.71
N ALA A 107 -0.90 10.84 6.90
CA ALA A 107 -1.46 9.61 7.43
C ALA A 107 -2.98 9.72 7.62
N ALA A 108 -3.49 10.84 8.12
CA ALA A 108 -4.92 11.08 8.27
C ALA A 108 -5.66 11.02 6.92
N ALA A 109 -5.11 11.64 5.87
CA ALA A 109 -5.69 11.59 4.53
C ALA A 109 -5.68 10.17 3.94
N VAL A 110 -4.58 9.45 4.12
CA VAL A 110 -4.46 8.04 3.71
C VAL A 110 -5.49 7.18 4.43
N VAL A 111 -5.57 7.25 5.77
CA VAL A 111 -6.54 6.49 6.56
C VAL A 111 -7.97 6.82 6.12
N ALA A 112 -8.30 8.10 5.96
CA ALA A 112 -9.63 8.52 5.51
C ALA A 112 -9.99 7.99 4.11
N ALA A 113 -9.01 7.85 3.20
CA ALA A 113 -9.23 7.24 1.90
C ALA A 113 -9.43 5.72 1.98
N PHE A 114 -8.60 5.03 2.77
CA PHE A 114 -8.62 3.57 2.87
C PHE A 114 -9.82 3.06 3.66
N VAL A 115 -10.31 3.82 4.66
CA VAL A 115 -11.57 3.55 5.36
C VAL A 115 -12.76 3.61 4.39
N ARG A 116 -12.74 4.49 3.39
CA ARG A 116 -13.80 4.54 2.36
C ARG A 116 -13.80 3.31 1.45
N SER A 117 -12.61 2.85 1.04
CA SER A 117 -12.41 1.61 0.28
C SER A 117 -10.93 1.30 0.08
N VAL A 118 -10.55 0.02 0.16
CA VAL A 118 -9.18 -0.44 -0.11
C VAL A 118 -9.06 -0.96 -1.55
N PRO A 119 -8.21 -0.35 -2.41
CA PRO A 119 -7.99 -0.82 -3.78
C PRO A 119 -7.47 -2.26 -3.80
N ARG A 120 -8.17 -3.14 -4.54
CA ARG A 120 -7.87 -4.58 -4.56
C ARG A 120 -6.46 -4.86 -5.05
N GLY A 121 -5.69 -5.56 -4.23
CA GLY A 121 -4.33 -5.99 -4.54
C GLY A 121 -3.23 -4.97 -4.25
N LEU A 122 -3.59 -3.70 -3.94
CA LEU A 122 -2.62 -2.63 -3.71
C LEU A 122 -1.68 -2.95 -2.54
N LEU A 123 -2.22 -3.45 -1.43
CA LEU A 123 -1.44 -3.77 -0.22
C LEU A 123 -0.81 -5.18 -0.24
N ARG A 124 -0.86 -5.89 -1.37
CA ARG A 124 -0.31 -7.24 -1.46
C ARG A 124 1.22 -7.19 -1.57
N LEU A 125 1.91 -7.67 -0.54
CA LEU A 125 3.35 -7.89 -0.56
C LEU A 125 3.68 -9.22 -1.26
N ARG A 126 4.76 -9.25 -2.05
CA ARG A 126 5.37 -10.49 -2.55
C ARG A 126 6.89 -10.45 -2.35
N PRO A 127 7.57 -11.61 -2.26
CA PRO A 127 9.02 -11.66 -2.11
C PRO A 127 9.80 -10.89 -3.18
N VAL A 128 9.31 -10.86 -4.43
CA VAL A 128 9.94 -10.08 -5.52
C VAL A 128 9.98 -8.58 -5.25
N ASP A 129 9.14 -8.07 -4.34
CA ASP A 129 9.13 -6.64 -3.98
C ASP A 129 10.38 -6.27 -3.18
N LEU A 130 10.96 -7.21 -2.44
CA LEU A 130 12.26 -7.04 -1.78
C LEU A 130 13.38 -6.89 -2.82
N LEU A 131 13.33 -7.69 -3.90
CA LEU A 131 14.29 -7.58 -4.99
C LEU A 131 14.21 -6.22 -5.68
N TYR A 132 12.99 -5.74 -5.98
CA TYR A 132 12.80 -4.40 -6.52
C TYR A 132 13.33 -3.33 -5.58
N GLY A 133 13.00 -3.43 -4.29
CA GLY A 133 13.46 -2.51 -3.24
C GLY A 133 14.98 -2.39 -3.20
N LEU A 134 15.68 -3.51 -3.07
CA LEU A 134 17.14 -3.56 -2.96
C LEU A 134 17.83 -3.06 -4.23
N VAL A 135 17.45 -3.60 -5.39
CA VAL A 135 18.14 -3.29 -6.65
C VAL A 135 17.88 -1.86 -7.10
N LEU A 136 16.61 -1.45 -7.17
CA LEU A 136 16.27 -0.12 -7.69
C LEU A 136 16.57 0.98 -6.66
N GLY A 137 16.38 0.72 -5.36
CA GLY A 137 16.78 1.65 -4.31
C GLY A 137 18.29 1.92 -4.30
N GLY A 138 19.09 0.85 -4.44
CA GLY A 138 20.55 0.97 -4.60
C GLY A 138 20.96 1.73 -5.86
N MET A 139 20.38 1.38 -7.02
CA MET A 139 20.65 2.09 -8.27
C MET A 139 20.31 3.58 -8.19
N LEU A 140 19.17 3.93 -7.60
CA LEU A 140 18.77 5.33 -7.41
C LEU A 140 19.73 6.07 -6.47
N ARG A 141 20.21 5.41 -5.40
CA ARG A 141 21.17 6.02 -4.48
C ARG A 141 22.51 6.29 -5.16
N LEU A 142 22.99 5.36 -5.99
CA LEU A 142 24.19 5.54 -6.81
C LEU A 142 24.01 6.67 -7.83
N ALA A 143 22.85 6.74 -8.48
CA ALA A 143 22.53 7.82 -9.41
C ALA A 143 22.51 9.19 -8.72
N GLN A 144 21.93 9.30 -7.51
CA GLN A 144 21.97 10.53 -6.73
C GLN A 144 23.41 10.95 -6.42
N GLY A 145 24.25 10.02 -5.94
CA GLY A 145 25.67 10.31 -5.66
C GLY A 145 26.42 10.80 -6.90
N TRP A 146 26.16 10.18 -8.06
CA TRP A 146 26.72 10.62 -9.33
C TRP A 146 26.26 12.03 -9.74
N LEU A 147 24.97 12.33 -9.59
CA LEU A 147 24.42 13.66 -9.88
C LEU A 147 25.00 14.73 -8.95
N GLN A 148 25.16 14.42 -7.66
CA GLN A 148 25.75 15.32 -6.67
C GLN A 148 27.20 15.66 -7.02
N MET A 149 28.00 14.68 -7.45
CA MET A 149 29.37 14.95 -7.96
C MET A 149 29.34 15.85 -9.20
N ARG A 150 28.37 15.67 -10.10
CA ARG A 150 28.19 16.54 -11.28
C ARG A 150 27.77 17.96 -10.90
N ALA A 151 27.09 18.13 -9.78
CA ALA A 151 26.72 19.43 -9.23
C ALA A 151 27.86 20.14 -8.47
N GLY A 152 29.06 19.54 -8.41
CA GLY A 152 30.24 20.11 -7.76
C GLY A 152 30.51 19.56 -6.36
N GLY A 153 29.83 18.49 -5.94
CA GLY A 153 30.19 17.74 -4.73
C GLY A 153 31.58 17.12 -4.85
N ASP A 154 32.28 17.00 -3.71
CA ASP A 154 33.65 16.49 -3.62
C ASP A 154 33.78 14.96 -3.82
N GLY A 155 32.64 14.25 -3.86
CA GLY A 155 32.61 12.79 -3.97
C GLY A 155 33.01 12.07 -2.68
N GLY A 156 33.13 12.79 -1.57
CA GLY A 156 33.36 12.22 -0.25
C GLY A 156 32.19 11.37 0.22
N TRP A 157 32.45 10.52 1.23
CA TRP A 157 31.37 9.84 1.94
C TRP A 157 30.50 10.89 2.64
N PRO A 158 29.17 10.80 2.56
CA PRO A 158 28.33 11.65 3.38
C PRO A 158 28.66 11.42 4.86
N SER A 159 28.48 12.43 5.69
CA SER A 159 28.70 12.34 7.13
C SER A 159 27.81 13.34 7.88
N TYR A 160 27.40 12.99 9.09
CA TYR A 160 26.75 13.90 10.01
C TYR A 160 27.72 14.94 10.57
N PRO A 161 27.27 16.18 10.81
CA PRO A 161 28.00 17.14 11.62
C PRO A 161 28.28 16.54 13.00
N SER A 162 29.55 16.34 13.34
CA SER A 162 29.96 15.69 14.59
C SER A 162 31.26 16.26 15.12
N LEU A 163 31.46 16.14 16.44
CA LEU A 163 32.75 16.36 17.10
C LEU A 163 33.34 15.00 17.46
N GLY A 164 34.52 14.69 16.92
CA GLY A 164 35.24 13.43 17.19
C GLY A 164 34.53 12.17 16.68
N GLY A 165 33.78 12.27 15.57
CA GLY A 165 33.09 11.14 14.94
C GLY A 165 31.94 10.53 15.75
N SER A 166 31.44 11.24 16.77
CA SER A 166 30.25 10.84 17.52
C SER A 166 28.98 11.07 16.71
N LEU A 167 28.02 10.13 16.80
CA LEU A 167 26.71 10.33 16.17
C LEU A 167 25.85 11.33 16.97
N PRO A 168 24.97 12.10 16.31
CA PRO A 168 23.97 12.91 17.00
C PRO A 168 23.14 12.08 17.98
N SER A 169 22.80 12.63 19.15
CA SER A 169 21.99 11.91 20.16
C SER A 169 20.60 11.55 19.65
N SER A 170 20.07 12.28 18.66
CA SER A 170 18.79 12.00 18.01
C SER A 170 18.89 11.06 16.80
N TRP A 171 20.09 10.62 16.41
CA TRP A 171 20.34 9.84 15.19
C TRP A 171 19.41 8.64 15.02
N PHE A 172 19.15 7.92 16.11
CA PHE A 172 18.30 6.73 16.05
C PHE A 172 16.85 7.08 15.66
N PHE A 173 16.31 8.18 16.21
CA PHE A 173 14.91 8.54 16.01
C PHE A 173 14.71 9.40 14.77
N ASP A 174 15.55 10.40 14.55
CA ASP A 174 15.40 11.36 13.45
C ASP A 174 15.84 10.71 12.14
N ASP A 175 17.09 10.24 12.08
CA ASP A 175 17.66 9.74 10.83
C ASP A 175 17.25 8.30 10.52
N LEU A 176 17.52 7.37 11.44
CA LEU A 176 17.29 5.95 11.16
C LEU A 176 15.80 5.61 11.14
N LEU A 177 15.04 6.01 12.14
CA LEU A 177 13.61 5.67 12.19
C LEU A 177 12.77 6.65 11.37
N GLY A 178 13.00 7.95 11.53
CA GLY A 178 12.25 9.00 10.84
C GLY A 178 12.51 8.99 9.34
N ASP A 179 13.72 9.36 8.93
CA ASP A 179 14.06 9.62 7.53
C ASP A 179 14.22 8.34 6.71
N ALA A 180 14.77 7.27 7.29
CA ALA A 180 14.95 6.01 6.54
C ALA A 180 13.68 5.16 6.45
N VAL A 181 12.76 5.25 7.42
CA VAL A 181 11.61 4.32 7.51
C VAL A 181 10.27 5.03 7.55
N ILE A 182 9.99 5.84 8.56
CA ILE A 182 8.65 6.42 8.77
C ILE A 182 8.28 7.35 7.62
N SER A 183 9.15 8.32 7.27
CA SER A 183 8.84 9.29 6.22
C SER A 183 8.61 8.62 4.86
N PRO A 184 9.52 7.73 4.37
CA PRO A 184 9.29 7.00 3.14
C PRO A 184 8.00 6.20 3.13
N VAL A 185 7.66 5.52 4.23
CA VAL A 185 6.41 4.76 4.31
C VAL A 185 5.21 5.70 4.21
N VAL A 186 5.14 6.76 5.02
CA VAL A 186 4.02 7.71 5.01
C VAL A 186 3.88 8.40 3.65
N GLU A 187 5.00 8.84 3.07
CA GLU A 187 5.06 9.48 1.76
C GLU A 187 4.59 8.55 0.63
N GLU A 188 5.05 7.29 0.60
CA GLU A 188 4.64 6.34 -0.43
C GLU A 188 3.15 5.99 -0.33
N PHE A 189 2.64 5.81 0.89
CA PHE A 189 1.20 5.64 1.10
C PHE A 189 0.39 6.85 0.63
N PHE A 190 0.89 8.06 0.87
CA PHE A 190 0.23 9.29 0.44
C PHE A 190 0.32 9.52 -1.08
N PHE A 191 1.53 9.59 -1.64
CA PHE A 191 1.71 9.93 -3.05
C PHE A 191 1.36 8.78 -4.00
N ARG A 192 1.71 7.53 -3.65
CA ARG A 192 1.52 6.37 -4.54
C ARG A 192 0.30 5.56 -4.15
N GLY A 193 0.00 5.46 -2.86
CA GLY A 193 -1.21 4.79 -2.36
C GLY A 193 -2.48 5.61 -2.56
N LEU A 194 -2.45 6.91 -2.25
CA LEU A 194 -3.59 7.81 -2.34
C LEU A 194 -3.62 8.59 -3.67
N VAL A 195 -2.69 9.52 -3.88
CA VAL A 195 -2.71 10.47 -5.01
C VAL A 195 -2.70 9.75 -6.35
N LEU A 196 -1.71 8.89 -6.59
CA LEU A 196 -1.56 8.16 -7.85
C LEU A 196 -2.79 7.33 -8.19
N VAL A 197 -3.32 6.57 -7.22
CA VAL A 197 -4.51 5.73 -7.45
C VAL A 197 -5.75 6.57 -7.72
N ALA A 198 -5.93 7.69 -7.00
CA ALA A 198 -7.06 8.59 -7.19
C ALA A 198 -7.01 9.26 -8.57
N VAL A 199 -5.86 9.81 -8.97
CA VAL A 199 -5.66 10.44 -10.29
C VAL A 199 -5.81 9.42 -11.40
N TYR A 200 -5.16 8.26 -11.30
CA TYR A 200 -5.30 7.19 -12.29
C TYR A 200 -6.77 6.81 -12.47
N THR A 201 -7.49 6.60 -11.37
CA THR A 201 -8.89 6.18 -11.44
C THR A 201 -9.79 7.26 -12.02
N ALA A 202 -9.56 8.53 -11.67
CA ALA A 202 -10.32 9.66 -12.19
C ALA A 202 -10.10 9.83 -13.71
N VAL A 203 -8.84 9.91 -14.14
CA VAL A 203 -8.48 10.12 -15.54
C VAL A 203 -8.85 8.91 -16.40
N ARG A 204 -8.71 7.68 -15.89
CA ARG A 204 -9.05 6.48 -16.65
C ARG A 204 -10.51 6.43 -17.10
N ARG A 205 -11.42 6.96 -16.27
CA ARG A 205 -12.86 7.05 -16.60
C ARG A 205 -13.14 8.02 -17.76
N LEU A 206 -12.26 9.00 -17.96
CA LEU A 206 -12.44 10.09 -18.93
C LEU A 206 -11.66 9.84 -20.22
N ALA A 207 -10.41 9.36 -20.12
CA ALA A 207 -9.45 9.35 -21.21
C ALA A 207 -8.77 7.99 -21.44
N GLY A 208 -9.22 6.93 -20.76
CA GLY A 208 -8.68 5.58 -20.91
C GLY A 208 -7.39 5.31 -20.14
N ARG A 209 -6.88 4.07 -20.28
CA ARG A 209 -5.80 3.55 -19.42
C ARG A 209 -4.47 4.27 -19.61
N GLU A 210 -4.07 4.46 -20.86
CA GLU A 210 -2.72 4.95 -21.18
C GLU A 210 -2.52 6.40 -20.71
N VAL A 211 -3.49 7.28 -21.01
CA VAL A 211 -3.50 8.67 -20.51
C VAL A 211 -3.53 8.71 -18.98
N ALA A 212 -4.27 7.82 -18.35
CA ALA A 212 -4.33 7.76 -16.89
C ALA A 212 -3.02 7.32 -16.23
N MET A 213 -2.29 6.37 -16.82
CA MET A 213 -0.97 5.97 -16.32
C MET A 213 0.01 7.14 -16.40
N PHE A 214 0.06 7.82 -17.55
CA PHE A 214 0.92 8.99 -17.74
C PHE A 214 0.56 10.12 -16.76
N ALA A 215 -0.70 10.54 -16.72
CA ALA A 215 -1.16 11.61 -15.85
C ALA A 215 -0.90 11.31 -14.37
N ALA A 216 -1.19 10.09 -13.91
CA ALA A 216 -0.99 9.70 -12.52
C ALA A 216 0.49 9.68 -12.12
N ALA A 217 1.38 9.20 -13.01
CA ALA A 217 2.82 9.20 -12.77
C ALA A 217 3.36 10.63 -12.66
N ILE A 218 2.99 11.51 -13.60
CA ILE A 218 3.45 12.90 -13.62
C ILE A 218 2.91 13.68 -12.41
N VAL A 219 1.61 13.58 -12.11
CA VAL A 219 1.01 14.31 -10.97
C VAL A 219 1.56 13.82 -9.63
N SER A 220 1.69 12.50 -9.43
CA SER A 220 2.23 11.95 -8.18
C SER A 220 3.70 12.34 -7.98
N THR A 221 4.53 12.22 -9.04
CA THR A 221 5.94 12.60 -9.00
C THR A 221 6.11 14.12 -8.82
N GLY A 222 5.33 14.92 -9.55
CA GLY A 222 5.37 16.37 -9.47
C GLY A 222 4.99 16.90 -8.09
N LEU A 223 3.91 16.37 -7.49
CA LEU A 223 3.51 16.74 -6.13
C LEU A 223 4.54 16.30 -5.08
N PHE A 224 5.18 15.15 -5.27
CA PHE A 224 6.26 14.68 -4.41
C PHE A 224 7.47 15.64 -4.42
N VAL A 225 7.92 16.04 -5.61
CA VAL A 225 9.02 17.01 -5.77
C VAL A 225 8.61 18.39 -5.24
N ALA A 226 7.40 18.84 -5.54
CA ALA A 226 6.89 20.13 -5.06
C ALA A 226 6.79 20.17 -3.53
N ALA A 227 6.36 19.08 -2.88
CA ALA A 227 6.33 19.00 -1.41
C ALA A 227 7.73 19.22 -0.80
N HIS A 228 8.77 18.63 -1.39
CA HIS A 228 10.14 18.85 -0.95
C HIS A 228 10.61 20.29 -1.19
N ALA A 229 10.31 20.85 -2.36
CA ALA A 229 10.68 22.23 -2.72
C ALA A 229 10.00 23.29 -1.82
N LEU A 230 8.83 22.97 -1.27
CA LEU A 230 8.10 23.84 -0.34
C LEU A 230 8.68 23.82 1.09
N LEU A 231 9.35 22.73 1.47
CA LEU A 231 9.94 22.58 2.80
C LEU A 231 11.39 23.04 2.86
N ALA A 232 12.14 22.90 1.76
CA ALA A 232 13.51 23.34 1.67
C ALA A 232 13.91 23.72 0.22
N PRO A 233 14.82 24.69 0.04
CA PRO A 233 15.41 24.98 -1.27
C PRO A 233 16.08 23.73 -1.86
N LEU A 234 15.79 23.42 -3.13
CA LEU A 234 16.38 22.29 -3.83
C LEU A 234 17.36 22.75 -4.91
N ALA A 235 18.54 22.14 -4.93
CA ALA A 235 19.46 22.21 -6.07
C ALA A 235 18.95 21.34 -7.23
N TRP A 236 19.48 21.56 -8.43
CA TRP A 236 18.99 20.89 -9.65
C TRP A 236 19.17 19.36 -9.59
N ASP A 237 20.26 18.88 -9.00
CA ASP A 237 20.58 17.46 -8.83
C ASP A 237 19.61 16.79 -7.84
N ALA A 238 19.21 17.50 -6.79
CA ALA A 238 18.17 17.05 -5.87
C ALA A 238 16.80 16.95 -6.57
N VAL A 239 16.42 17.95 -7.38
CA VAL A 239 15.18 17.93 -8.16
C VAL A 239 15.15 16.72 -9.11
N VAL A 240 16.25 16.46 -9.82
CA VAL A 240 16.36 15.30 -10.72
C VAL A 240 16.30 13.99 -9.94
N SER A 241 17.01 13.88 -8.81
CA SER A 241 17.04 12.66 -8.00
C SER A 241 15.66 12.34 -7.40
N LEU A 242 14.99 13.35 -6.82
CA LEU A 242 13.62 13.20 -6.30
C LEU A 242 12.62 12.84 -7.41
N SER A 243 12.78 13.43 -8.61
CA SER A 243 11.97 13.09 -9.77
C SER A 243 12.17 11.63 -10.19
N LEU A 244 13.41 11.12 -10.18
CA LEU A 244 13.72 9.73 -10.50
C LEU A 244 13.11 8.77 -9.46
N VAL A 245 13.25 9.06 -8.16
CA VAL A 245 12.62 8.27 -7.09
C VAL A 245 11.10 8.25 -7.27
N GLY A 246 10.48 9.42 -7.43
CA GLY A 246 9.03 9.55 -7.62
C GLY A 246 8.51 8.82 -8.86
N LEU A 247 9.25 8.91 -9.98
CA LEU A 247 8.88 8.25 -11.23
C LEU A 247 9.02 6.73 -11.13
N VAL A 248 10.14 6.22 -10.62
CA VAL A 248 10.36 4.77 -10.44
C VAL A 248 9.30 4.19 -9.50
N ALA A 249 9.04 4.84 -8.37
CA ALA A 249 7.99 4.45 -7.44
C ALA A 249 6.60 4.42 -8.11
N SER A 250 6.26 5.48 -8.85
CA SER A 250 4.99 5.55 -9.61
C SER A 250 4.84 4.42 -10.62
N LEU A 251 5.90 4.16 -11.40
CA LEU A 251 5.92 3.09 -12.39
C LEU A 251 5.79 1.71 -11.73
N LEU A 252 6.48 1.45 -10.63
CA LEU A 252 6.35 0.19 -9.89
C LEU A 252 4.90 -0.04 -9.44
N VAL A 253 4.22 0.98 -8.91
CA VAL A 253 2.82 0.85 -8.49
C VAL A 253 1.89 0.65 -9.69
N LEU A 254 2.05 1.40 -10.78
CA LEU A 254 1.22 1.28 -11.98
C LEU A 254 1.43 -0.06 -12.71
N LEU A 255 2.68 -0.52 -12.82
CA LEU A 255 3.04 -1.75 -13.55
C LEU A 255 2.80 -3.03 -12.75
N THR A 256 2.95 -2.98 -11.43
CA THR A 256 2.72 -4.17 -10.58
C THR A 256 1.35 -4.19 -9.93
N GLY A 257 0.67 -3.04 -9.83
CA GLY A 257 -0.58 -2.89 -9.08
C GLY A 257 -0.42 -3.00 -7.56
N ARG A 258 0.82 -2.91 -7.03
CA ARG A 258 1.16 -3.10 -5.61
C ARG A 258 1.97 -1.92 -5.09
N LEU A 259 1.74 -1.52 -3.85
CA LEU A 259 2.37 -0.38 -3.20
C LEU A 259 3.74 -0.70 -2.62
N TRP A 260 3.90 -1.89 -2.03
CA TRP A 260 5.12 -2.32 -1.35
C TRP A 260 6.43 -2.22 -2.15
N PRO A 261 6.51 -2.51 -3.46
CA PRO A 261 7.78 -2.31 -4.18
C PRO A 261 8.23 -0.84 -4.16
N ALA A 262 7.31 0.12 -4.20
CA ALA A 262 7.64 1.55 -4.11
C ALA A 262 8.10 1.93 -2.69
N VAL A 263 7.39 1.45 -1.66
CA VAL A 263 7.78 1.62 -0.25
C VAL A 263 9.20 1.11 0.00
N LEU A 264 9.50 -0.12 -0.44
CA LEU A 264 10.79 -0.74 -0.22
C LEU A 264 11.91 -0.03 -0.98
N VAL A 265 11.67 0.42 -2.22
CA VAL A 265 12.65 1.22 -2.97
C VAL A 265 12.98 2.50 -2.22
N HIS A 266 11.98 3.20 -1.70
CA HIS A 266 12.18 4.47 -1.02
C HIS A 266 12.88 4.28 0.35
N VAL A 267 12.46 3.27 1.13
CA VAL A 267 13.12 2.91 2.41
C VAL A 267 14.58 2.51 2.18
N VAL A 268 14.86 1.65 1.19
CA VAL A 268 16.25 1.27 0.87
C VAL A 268 17.04 2.47 0.39
N TYR A 269 16.45 3.30 -0.47
CA TYR A 269 17.09 4.53 -0.94
C TYR A 269 17.53 5.39 0.23
N ASN A 270 16.64 5.75 1.17
CA ASN A 270 17.00 6.57 2.34
C ASN A 270 17.90 5.84 3.33
N GLY A 271 17.62 4.57 3.62
CA GLY A 271 18.44 3.75 4.53
C GLY A 271 19.88 3.62 4.06
N LEU A 272 20.13 3.51 2.76
CA LEU A 272 21.50 3.52 2.24
C LEU A 272 22.21 4.86 2.49
N TRP A 273 21.51 6.00 2.42
CA TRP A 273 22.12 7.27 2.78
C TRP A 273 22.47 7.35 4.25
N VAL A 274 21.54 6.98 5.13
CA VAL A 274 21.79 6.93 6.57
C VAL A 274 22.97 6.01 6.88
N ALA A 275 23.03 4.82 6.28
CA ALA A 275 24.14 3.90 6.47
C ALA A 275 25.49 4.48 6.01
N MET A 276 25.52 5.12 4.83
CA MET A 276 26.74 5.78 4.33
C MET A 276 27.14 6.97 5.22
N ALA A 277 26.17 7.77 5.67
CA ALA A 277 26.39 8.92 6.55
C ALA A 277 26.94 8.50 7.91
N THR A 278 26.38 7.44 8.50
CA THR A 278 26.88 6.83 9.73
C THR A 278 28.32 6.34 9.56
N LEU A 279 28.61 5.61 8.48
CA LEU A 279 29.96 5.13 8.20
C LEU A 279 30.95 6.27 7.99
N GLY A 280 30.59 7.29 7.21
CA GLY A 280 31.42 8.46 6.99
C GLY A 280 31.74 9.20 8.29
N THR A 281 30.76 9.35 9.19
CA THR A 281 30.97 9.94 10.52
C THR A 281 31.91 9.13 11.40
N LEU A 282 31.74 7.80 11.44
CA LEU A 282 32.58 6.93 12.27
C LEU A 282 34.03 6.81 11.76
N LEU A 283 34.24 6.90 10.45
CA LEU A 283 35.57 6.86 9.83
C LEU A 283 36.31 8.20 9.90
N ALA A 284 35.59 9.30 10.17
CA ALA A 284 36.18 10.62 10.38
C ALA A 284 36.65 10.85 11.83
N ALA A 285 36.44 9.89 12.73
CA ALA A 285 36.95 9.86 14.10
C ALA A 285 38.45 9.56 14.13
#